data_AF-A0A397CQP9-F1
#
_entry.id   AF-A0A397CQP9-F1
#
_cell.length_a   1.000
_cell.length_b   1.000
_cell.length_c   1.000
_cell.angle_alpha   90.00
_cell.angle_beta   90.00
_cell.angle_gamma   90.00
#
_symmetry.space_group_name_H-M   'P 1'
#
loop_
_entity.id
_entity.type
_entity.pdbx_description
1 polymer ?
#
loop_
_entity_poly.entity_id
_entity_poly.type
_entity_poly.pdbx_seq_one_letter_code
_entity_poly.pdbx_strand_id
1 'polypeptide(L)'
;MTSLMDQTVDPCTDFFSYSCGTWYNQTTLHSNAVINVYTVLRAAADKVIEKLFNAKLPKLAEFYDACMDTATLDTLGLAPIEAHLKAIRSANSTVEALFRGAAISNATGLQPFVTLRVTSDIADATRNVLHAEHPELPAYFLEPSWAKVEKPYREYIARIFTLAGHADVVAEAAASVVIAFERASAGVEPSKRRLQEAVTPRRLPLSTANASYPLGLGLPLQGFGLDVREGCNTTTILVNVPRYFDFLEKKLRSMPVDDLKTIIEYKVLNFNALFLSTPFAKAHSDFYDMVIKNLKEPTSRAMICRGQVQTSIGELLGSYYLKEVWTADIAAHADSLVLKLKGAFKTGLDSAGWLDDTARANATTKLSKLTHLLGGPKNPKT
;
A
#
# COMPACT_ATOMS: atom_id res chain seq x y z
N MET A 1 0.19 8.33 35.23
CA MET A 1 -1.18 7.95 34.83
C MET A 1 -2.20 8.90 35.41
N THR A 2 -2.23 9.11 36.72
CA THR A 2 -3.22 9.96 37.40
C THR A 2 -3.28 11.41 36.86
N SER A 3 -2.17 11.96 36.41
CA SER A 3 -2.10 13.32 35.83
C SER A 3 -2.80 13.47 34.47
N LEU A 4 -3.20 12.38 33.82
CA LEU A 4 -3.89 12.39 32.53
C LEU A 4 -5.40 12.08 32.66
N MET A 5 -5.83 11.68 33.85
CA MET A 5 -7.20 11.25 34.18
C MET A 5 -8.00 12.42 34.75
N ASP A 6 -9.29 12.49 34.42
CA ASP A 6 -10.23 13.39 35.08
C ASP A 6 -10.98 12.65 36.20
N GLN A 7 -10.44 12.74 37.42
CA GLN A 7 -11.01 12.04 38.59
C GLN A 7 -12.33 12.66 39.08
N THR A 8 -12.80 13.75 38.49
CA THR A 8 -14.10 14.35 38.82
C THR A 8 -15.27 13.66 38.12
N VAL A 9 -14.99 12.87 37.08
CA VAL A 9 -15.97 12.09 36.34
C VAL A 9 -16.16 10.72 36.98
N ASP A 10 -17.41 10.28 37.12
CA ASP A 10 -17.71 8.92 37.58
C ASP A 10 -17.31 7.88 36.49
N PRO A 11 -16.38 6.96 36.78
CA PRO A 11 -15.97 5.92 35.83
C PRO A 11 -17.10 4.97 35.42
N CYS A 12 -18.14 4.81 36.24
CA CYS A 12 -19.31 3.99 35.91
C CYS A 12 -20.23 4.66 34.89
N THR A 13 -20.14 5.98 34.75
CA THR A 13 -20.96 6.78 33.83
C THR A 13 -20.23 7.08 32.52
N ASP A 14 -18.97 7.52 32.60
CA ASP A 14 -18.12 7.77 31.43
C ASP A 14 -16.66 7.43 31.73
N PHE A 15 -16.29 6.18 31.48
CA PHE A 15 -14.93 5.70 31.71
C PHE A 15 -13.90 6.37 30.80
N PHE A 16 -14.29 6.85 29.61
CA PHE A 16 -13.36 7.54 28.71
C PHE A 16 -12.97 8.90 29.29
N SER A 17 -13.96 9.71 29.69
CA SER A 17 -13.70 11.02 30.29
C SER A 17 -12.95 10.86 31.63
N TYR A 18 -13.30 9.87 32.46
CA TYR A 18 -12.53 9.57 33.66
C TYR A 18 -11.06 9.22 33.36
N SER A 19 -10.81 8.32 32.40
CA SER A 19 -9.44 7.83 32.13
C SER A 19 -8.58 8.76 31.29
N CYS A 20 -9.19 9.57 30.41
CA CYS A 20 -8.49 10.36 29.39
C CYS A 20 -8.83 11.86 29.43
N GLY A 21 -9.79 12.30 30.26
CA GLY A 21 -10.42 13.62 30.15
C GLY A 21 -9.44 14.80 30.27
N THR A 22 -8.50 14.75 31.20
CA THR A 22 -7.48 15.80 31.32
C THR A 22 -6.59 15.86 30.09
N TRP A 23 -6.11 14.70 29.58
CA TRP A 23 -5.31 14.66 28.37
C TRP A 23 -6.11 15.15 27.15
N TYR A 24 -7.37 14.72 27.01
CA TYR A 24 -8.25 15.12 25.92
C TYR A 24 -8.46 16.64 25.89
N ASN A 25 -8.68 17.26 27.04
CA ASN A 25 -8.90 18.71 27.16
C ASN A 25 -7.63 19.54 26.94
N GLN A 26 -6.45 19.01 27.27
CA GLN A 26 -5.17 19.73 27.16
C GLN A 26 -4.47 19.52 25.81
N THR A 27 -4.77 18.45 25.10
CA THR A 27 -4.07 18.11 23.86
C THR A 27 -4.54 18.99 22.71
N THR A 28 -3.62 19.77 22.17
CA THR A 28 -3.87 20.59 20.98
C THR A 28 -3.56 19.81 19.70
N LEU A 29 -4.53 19.77 18.78
CA LEU A 29 -4.31 19.25 17.44
C LEU A 29 -3.53 20.26 16.61
N HIS A 30 -2.24 20.01 16.41
CA HIS A 30 -1.45 20.70 15.40
C HIS A 30 -1.72 20.00 14.06
N SER A 31 -2.43 20.65 13.15
CA SER A 31 -2.97 20.11 11.87
C SER A 31 -4.26 19.29 11.98
N ASN A 32 -4.83 18.88 10.84
CA ASN A 32 -6.01 17.99 10.76
C ASN A 32 -5.65 16.53 11.09
N ALA A 33 -4.63 16.33 11.94
CA ALA A 33 -4.16 15.04 12.38
C ALA A 33 -4.99 14.52 13.56
N VAL A 34 -5.17 13.20 13.61
CA VAL A 34 -5.66 12.51 14.80
C VAL A 34 -4.47 12.33 15.75
N ILE A 35 -4.57 12.81 16.99
CA ILE A 35 -3.59 12.53 18.05
C ILE A 35 -4.18 11.46 18.98
N ASN A 36 -3.42 10.40 19.24
CA ASN A 36 -3.76 9.32 20.15
C ASN A 36 -2.49 8.65 20.71
N VAL A 37 -2.63 7.59 21.52
CA VAL A 37 -1.48 6.87 22.08
C VAL A 37 -0.50 6.37 21.00
N TYR A 38 -0.99 5.94 19.83
CA TYR A 38 -0.13 5.49 18.74
C TYR A 38 0.69 6.64 18.14
N THR A 39 0.15 7.85 18.08
CA THR A 39 0.94 9.02 17.63
C THR A 39 2.07 9.36 18.60
N VAL A 40 1.81 9.27 19.90
CA VAL A 40 2.83 9.50 20.94
C VAL A 40 3.92 8.42 20.87
N LEU A 41 3.53 7.15 20.74
CA LEU A 41 4.47 6.03 20.60
C LEU A 41 5.28 6.12 19.30
N ARG A 42 4.66 6.51 18.19
CA ARG A 42 5.36 6.73 16.92
C ARG A 42 6.38 7.86 17.05
N ALA A 43 6.02 8.99 17.65
CA ALA A 43 6.96 10.08 17.88
C ALA A 43 8.15 9.67 18.77
N ALA A 44 7.94 8.79 19.75
CA ALA A 44 9.03 8.23 20.55
C ALA A 44 9.93 7.29 19.72
N ALA A 45 9.35 6.41 18.91
CA ALA A 45 10.10 5.54 18.01
C ALA A 45 10.88 6.33 16.95
N ASP A 46 10.29 7.41 16.44
CA ASP A 46 10.89 8.29 15.44
C ASP A 46 12.19 8.92 15.94
N LYS A 47 12.27 9.29 17.22
CA LYS A 47 13.53 9.80 17.82
C LYS A 47 14.65 8.77 17.80
N VAL A 48 14.32 7.49 18.04
CA VAL A 48 15.30 6.40 17.94
C VAL A 48 15.74 6.23 16.50
N ILE A 49 14.79 6.26 15.56
CA ILE A 49 15.08 6.16 14.12
C ILE A 49 15.97 7.32 13.64
N GLU A 50 15.71 8.55 14.10
CA GLU A 50 16.55 9.72 13.79
C GLU A 50 17.97 9.56 14.33
N LYS A 51 18.13 9.04 15.56
CA LYS A 51 19.45 8.67 16.10
C LYS A 51 20.17 7.66 15.19
N LEU A 52 19.46 6.66 14.66
CA LEU A 52 20.04 5.64 13.78
C LEU A 52 20.50 6.22 12.44
N PHE A 53 19.74 7.15 11.85
CA PHE A 53 20.17 7.85 10.63
C PHE A 53 21.42 8.71 10.88
N ASN A 54 21.48 9.40 12.02
CA ASN A 54 22.63 10.22 12.40
C ASN A 54 23.88 9.40 12.75
N ALA A 55 23.70 8.13 13.15
CA ALA A 55 24.81 7.21 13.41
C ALA A 55 25.56 6.74 12.15
N LYS A 56 25.12 7.17 10.95
CA LYS A 56 25.74 6.84 9.65
C LYS A 56 25.97 5.34 9.46
N LEU A 57 24.97 4.55 9.82
CA LEU A 57 25.00 3.10 9.67
C LEU A 57 25.05 2.72 8.18
N PRO A 58 25.93 1.78 7.77
CA PRO A 58 26.12 1.41 6.37
C PRO A 58 24.81 1.02 5.68
N LYS A 59 24.66 1.40 4.40
CA LYS A 59 23.45 1.24 3.57
C LYS A 59 22.21 1.99 4.06
N LEU A 60 21.95 2.05 5.37
CA LEU A 60 20.80 2.75 5.95
C LEU A 60 20.91 4.27 5.74
N ALA A 61 22.05 4.84 6.13
CA ALA A 61 22.28 6.27 5.99
C ALA A 61 22.43 6.67 4.52
N GLU A 62 23.13 5.88 3.71
CA GLU A 62 23.26 6.11 2.27
C GLU A 62 21.90 6.16 1.57
N PHE A 63 21.00 5.21 1.86
CA PHE A 63 19.66 5.19 1.28
C PHE A 63 18.81 6.39 1.74
N TYR A 64 18.88 6.74 3.02
CA TYR A 64 18.17 7.90 3.56
C TYR A 64 18.70 9.22 2.98
N ASP A 65 20.02 9.39 2.97
CA ASP A 65 20.70 10.60 2.47
C ASP A 65 20.45 10.80 0.97
N ALA A 66 20.43 9.72 0.17
CA ALA A 66 20.09 9.79 -1.26
C ALA A 66 18.67 10.32 -1.50
N CYS A 67 17.72 9.97 -0.63
CA CYS A 67 16.38 10.54 -0.69
C CYS A 67 16.36 12.00 -0.21
N MET A 68 17.18 12.36 0.79
CA MET A 68 17.20 13.72 1.34
C MET A 68 17.84 14.76 0.41
N ASP A 69 18.70 14.35 -0.53
CA ASP A 69 19.41 15.23 -1.45
C ASP A 69 18.52 15.79 -2.58
N THR A 70 17.74 16.82 -2.26
CA THR A 70 16.87 17.49 -3.23
C THR A 70 17.65 18.26 -4.29
N ALA A 71 18.89 18.69 -4.03
CA ALA A 71 19.70 19.41 -5.01
C ALA A 71 20.08 18.50 -6.18
N THR A 72 20.48 17.26 -5.88
CA THR A 72 20.73 16.24 -6.92
C THR A 72 19.44 15.88 -7.66
N LEU A 73 18.32 15.72 -6.95
CA LEU A 73 17.03 15.42 -7.58
C LEU A 73 16.52 16.53 -8.49
N ASP A 74 16.70 17.79 -8.10
CA ASP A 74 16.35 18.95 -8.93
C ASP A 74 17.23 19.04 -10.16
N THR A 75 18.51 18.69 -10.04
CA THR A 75 19.44 18.60 -11.17
C THR A 75 19.04 17.48 -12.14
N LEU A 76 18.65 16.32 -11.63
CA LEU A 76 18.25 15.16 -12.44
C LEU A 76 16.86 15.34 -13.07
N GLY A 77 15.95 16.06 -12.43
CA GLY A 77 14.60 16.30 -12.94
C GLY A 77 13.87 14.99 -13.23
N LEU A 78 13.60 14.75 -14.52
CA LEU A 78 12.90 13.57 -15.04
C LEU A 78 13.82 12.43 -15.50
N ALA A 79 15.14 12.70 -15.60
CA ALA A 79 16.11 11.77 -16.18
C ALA A 79 16.03 10.33 -15.64
N PRO A 80 15.80 10.08 -14.32
CA PRO A 80 15.73 8.72 -13.77
C PRO A 80 14.63 7.84 -14.39
N ILE A 81 13.56 8.41 -14.93
CA ILE A 81 12.44 7.67 -15.52
C ILE A 81 12.23 7.95 -17.01
N GLU A 82 13.07 8.78 -17.62
CA GLU A 82 12.91 9.21 -19.01
C GLU A 82 12.92 8.04 -20.00
N ALA A 83 13.76 7.03 -19.75
CA ALA A 83 13.80 5.81 -20.56
C ALA A 83 12.45 5.05 -20.55
N HIS A 84 11.80 4.97 -19.38
CA HIS A 84 10.48 4.34 -19.25
C HIS A 84 9.41 5.13 -20.01
N LEU A 85 9.43 6.46 -19.88
CA LEU A 85 8.48 7.33 -20.57
C LEU A 85 8.66 7.25 -22.09
N LYS A 86 9.91 7.27 -22.58
CA LYS A 86 10.21 7.10 -24.00
C LYS A 86 9.74 5.74 -24.53
N ALA A 87 9.92 4.67 -23.75
CA ALA A 87 9.39 3.36 -24.08
C ALA A 87 7.86 3.39 -24.21
N ILE A 88 7.13 3.99 -23.28
CA ILE A 88 5.67 4.07 -23.36
C ILE A 88 5.23 4.90 -24.59
N ARG A 89 5.81 6.09 -24.75
CA ARG A 89 5.45 7.04 -25.83
C ARG A 89 5.69 6.49 -27.24
N SER A 90 6.66 5.58 -27.41
CA SER A 90 7.00 4.98 -28.71
C SER A 90 6.25 3.66 -29.01
N ALA A 91 5.33 3.22 -28.15
CA ALA A 91 4.48 2.09 -28.46
C ALA A 91 3.48 2.42 -29.58
N ASN A 92 3.32 1.50 -30.54
CA ASN A 92 2.46 1.67 -31.72
C ASN A 92 1.20 0.80 -31.68
N SER A 93 1.07 -0.07 -30.67
CA SER A 93 -0.09 -0.93 -30.49
C SER A 93 -0.43 -1.11 -29.01
N THR A 94 -1.67 -1.51 -28.73
CA THR A 94 -2.15 -1.86 -27.39
C THR A 94 -1.27 -2.92 -26.74
N VAL A 95 -0.91 -3.98 -27.48
CA VAL A 95 -0.06 -5.07 -26.99
C VAL A 95 1.32 -4.56 -26.61
N GLU A 96 1.93 -3.75 -27.47
CA GLU A 96 3.25 -3.18 -27.22
C GLU A 96 3.24 -2.24 -26.01
N ALA A 97 2.23 -1.37 -25.88
CA ALA A 97 2.09 -0.46 -24.76
C ALA A 97 1.94 -1.22 -23.42
N LEU A 98 1.08 -2.25 -23.39
CA LEU A 98 0.89 -3.09 -22.20
C LEU A 98 2.15 -3.89 -21.85
N PHE A 99 2.83 -4.47 -22.84
CA PHE A 99 4.05 -5.23 -22.60
C PHE A 99 5.18 -4.35 -22.05
N ARG A 100 5.36 -3.14 -22.60
CA ARG A 100 6.32 -2.15 -22.08
C ARG A 100 5.94 -1.68 -20.68
N GLY A 101 4.66 -1.46 -20.42
CA GLY A 101 4.14 -1.18 -19.07
C GLY A 101 4.48 -2.29 -18.08
N ALA A 102 4.26 -3.55 -18.46
CA ALA A 102 4.58 -4.72 -17.63
C ALA A 102 6.10 -4.89 -17.39
N ALA A 103 6.94 -4.58 -18.39
CA ALA A 103 8.39 -4.58 -18.21
C ALA A 103 8.83 -3.51 -17.18
N ILE A 104 8.23 -2.32 -17.22
CA ILE A 104 8.44 -1.26 -16.22
C ILE A 104 7.96 -1.74 -14.84
N SER A 105 6.81 -2.42 -14.77
CA SER A 105 6.30 -3.04 -13.54
C SER A 105 7.30 -4.00 -12.92
N ASN A 106 7.93 -4.86 -13.73
CA ASN A 106 8.94 -5.80 -13.25
C ASN A 106 10.19 -5.07 -12.73
N ALA A 107 10.63 -4.00 -13.41
CA ALA A 107 11.82 -3.25 -13.02
C ALA A 107 11.63 -2.38 -11.77
N THR A 108 10.42 -1.88 -11.52
CA THR A 108 10.15 -0.83 -10.53
C THR A 108 9.19 -1.24 -9.41
N GLY A 109 8.46 -2.34 -9.58
CA GLY A 109 7.36 -2.73 -8.69
C GLY A 109 6.04 -1.97 -8.93
N LEU A 110 5.97 -1.05 -9.89
CA LEU A 110 4.73 -0.36 -10.27
C LEU A 110 3.71 -1.35 -10.83
N GLN A 111 2.50 -1.42 -10.28
CA GLN A 111 1.44 -2.31 -10.79
C GLN A 111 0.26 -1.46 -11.31
N PRO A 112 0.20 -1.11 -12.62
CA PRO A 112 -0.67 -0.04 -13.12
C PRO A 112 -2.15 -0.44 -13.27
N PHE A 113 -2.40 -1.70 -13.65
CA PHE A 113 -3.74 -2.22 -13.97
C PHE A 113 -4.11 -3.48 -13.19
N VAL A 114 -3.12 -4.26 -12.77
CA VAL A 114 -3.31 -5.52 -12.04
C VAL A 114 -2.24 -5.63 -10.98
N THR A 115 -2.68 -5.94 -9.77
CA THR A 115 -1.81 -6.24 -8.64
C THR A 115 -1.51 -7.73 -8.66
N LEU A 116 -0.25 -8.10 -8.89
CA LEU A 116 0.23 -9.48 -8.80
C LEU A 116 0.95 -9.66 -7.48
N ARG A 117 0.46 -10.60 -6.67
CA ARG A 117 0.99 -10.83 -5.32
C ARG A 117 1.09 -12.31 -5.01
N VAL A 118 2.17 -12.71 -4.38
CA VAL A 118 2.34 -14.07 -3.85
C VAL A 118 2.03 -14.04 -2.36
N THR A 119 1.06 -14.84 -1.93
CA THR A 119 0.70 -14.99 -0.52
C THR A 119 0.25 -16.43 -0.23
N SER A 120 0.05 -16.76 1.04
CA SER A 120 -0.40 -18.09 1.47
C SER A 120 -1.74 -18.46 0.84
N ASP A 121 -1.87 -19.71 0.39
CA ASP A 121 -3.13 -20.24 -0.15
C ASP A 121 -4.13 -20.50 0.97
N ILE A 122 -5.34 -19.93 0.88
CA ILE A 122 -6.40 -20.10 1.88
C ILE A 122 -6.89 -21.56 1.92
N ALA A 123 -6.79 -22.29 0.80
CA ALA A 123 -7.15 -23.70 0.74
C ALA A 123 -6.03 -24.62 1.27
N ASP A 124 -4.78 -24.18 1.21
CA ASP A 124 -3.60 -24.91 1.70
C ASP A 124 -2.53 -23.93 2.22
N ALA A 125 -2.59 -23.60 3.50
CA ALA A 125 -1.69 -22.65 4.14
C ALA A 125 -0.21 -23.09 4.16
N THR A 126 0.11 -24.30 3.70
CA THR A 126 1.51 -24.78 3.57
C THR A 126 2.19 -24.33 2.27
N ARG A 127 1.43 -23.75 1.33
CA ARG A 127 1.94 -23.29 0.03
C ARG A 127 1.56 -21.84 -0.21
N ASN A 128 2.37 -21.19 -1.03
CA ASN A 128 2.03 -19.89 -1.60
C ASN A 128 1.32 -20.09 -2.95
N VAL A 129 0.46 -19.14 -3.28
CA VAL A 129 -0.21 -19.06 -4.58
C VAL A 129 -0.09 -17.63 -5.13
N LEU A 130 -0.08 -17.50 -6.46
CA LEU A 130 -0.10 -16.22 -7.12
C LEU A 130 -1.54 -15.69 -7.13
N HIS A 131 -1.73 -14.45 -6.73
CA HIS A 131 -3.01 -13.74 -6.80
C HIS A 131 -2.96 -12.68 -7.90
N ALA A 132 -4.04 -12.60 -8.66
CA ALA A 132 -4.36 -11.47 -9.52
C ALA A 132 -5.48 -10.66 -8.85
N GLU A 133 -5.13 -9.44 -8.47
CA GLU A 133 -6.00 -8.50 -7.78
C GLU A 133 -6.22 -7.26 -8.65
N HIS A 134 -7.38 -6.63 -8.49
CA HIS A 134 -7.54 -5.28 -9.01
C HIS A 134 -6.69 -4.32 -8.17
N PRO A 135 -6.18 -3.22 -8.73
CA PRO A 135 -5.57 -2.18 -7.94
C PRO A 135 -6.61 -1.61 -6.96
N GLU A 136 -6.17 -1.26 -5.77
CA GLU A 136 -7.01 -0.52 -4.82
C GLU A 136 -7.33 0.85 -5.43
N LEU A 137 -8.62 1.11 -5.66
CA LEU A 137 -9.06 2.40 -6.18
C LEU A 137 -9.53 3.28 -5.03
N PRO A 138 -8.99 4.50 -4.90
CA PRO A 138 -9.38 5.41 -3.84
C PRO A 138 -10.88 5.70 -3.81
N ALA A 139 -11.45 5.70 -2.61
CA ALA A 139 -12.87 5.97 -2.39
C ALA A 139 -13.33 7.36 -2.89
N TYR A 140 -12.41 8.30 -3.09
CA TYR A 140 -12.73 9.65 -3.57
C TYR A 140 -13.18 9.70 -5.03
N PHE A 141 -13.04 8.61 -5.82
CA PHE A 141 -13.62 8.52 -7.17
C PHE A 141 -15.13 8.29 -7.18
N LEU A 142 -15.70 7.94 -6.01
CA LEU A 142 -17.13 7.74 -5.82
C LEU A 142 -17.80 9.04 -5.38
N GLU A 143 -19.06 9.21 -5.78
CA GLU A 143 -19.88 10.33 -5.31
C GLU A 143 -20.32 10.13 -3.86
N PRO A 144 -20.48 11.22 -3.07
CA PRO A 144 -20.36 12.64 -3.47
C PRO A 144 -18.94 13.22 -3.35
N SER A 145 -17.96 12.41 -2.93
CA SER A 145 -16.58 12.88 -2.70
C SER A 145 -15.93 13.42 -3.98
N TRP A 146 -16.18 12.75 -5.10
CA TRP A 146 -15.61 13.11 -6.40
C TRP A 146 -15.92 14.56 -6.81
N ALA A 147 -17.13 15.06 -6.54
CA ALA A 147 -17.50 16.45 -6.83
C ALA A 147 -16.54 17.50 -6.23
N LYS A 148 -15.85 17.19 -5.14
CA LYS A 148 -14.85 18.07 -4.50
C LYS A 148 -13.42 17.80 -4.97
N VAL A 149 -13.17 16.63 -5.56
CA VAL A 149 -11.82 16.13 -5.88
C VAL A 149 -11.51 16.24 -7.37
N GLU A 150 -12.52 16.30 -8.24
CA GLU A 150 -12.34 16.33 -9.69
C GLU A 150 -11.38 17.42 -10.16
N LYS A 151 -11.67 18.68 -9.81
CA LYS A 151 -10.85 19.82 -10.23
C LYS A 151 -9.41 19.73 -9.69
N PRO A 152 -9.14 19.57 -8.38
CA PRO A 152 -7.76 19.45 -7.91
C PRO A 152 -7.01 18.24 -8.49
N TYR A 153 -7.70 17.14 -8.78
CA TYR A 153 -7.05 15.96 -9.36
C TYR A 153 -6.69 16.18 -10.84
N ARG A 154 -7.57 16.83 -11.60
CA ARG A 154 -7.30 17.27 -12.97
C ARG A 154 -6.08 18.19 -13.01
N GLU A 155 -6.03 19.18 -12.13
CA GLU A 155 -4.91 20.12 -12.00
C GLU A 155 -3.60 19.39 -11.67
N TYR A 156 -3.64 18.39 -10.78
CA TYR A 156 -2.49 17.55 -10.47
C TYR A 156 -1.98 16.76 -11.68
N ILE A 157 -2.88 16.08 -12.40
CA ILE A 157 -2.51 15.30 -13.59
C ILE A 157 -1.90 16.23 -14.65
N ALA A 158 -2.57 17.34 -14.98
CA ALA A 158 -2.06 18.30 -15.94
C ALA A 158 -0.69 18.85 -15.52
N ARG A 159 -0.49 19.13 -14.23
CA ARG A 159 0.79 19.62 -13.71
C ARG A 159 1.91 18.62 -13.91
N ILE A 160 1.74 17.34 -13.56
CA ILE A 160 2.82 16.35 -13.71
C ILE A 160 3.10 16.01 -15.18
N PHE A 161 2.11 16.07 -16.07
CA PHE A 161 2.34 15.93 -17.51
C PHE A 161 3.11 17.12 -18.09
N THR A 162 2.79 18.34 -17.65
CA THR A 162 3.51 19.56 -18.04
C THR A 162 4.98 19.48 -17.58
N LEU A 163 5.20 19.08 -16.33
CA LEU A 163 6.56 18.84 -15.80
C LEU A 163 7.30 17.72 -16.56
N ALA A 164 6.57 16.76 -17.15
CA ALA A 164 7.13 15.71 -18.00
C ALA A 164 7.39 16.14 -19.46
N GLY A 165 7.24 17.43 -19.76
CA GLY A 165 7.58 18.03 -21.06
C GLY A 165 6.44 18.09 -22.08
N HIS A 166 5.20 17.81 -21.67
CA HIS A 166 4.03 17.98 -22.55
C HIS A 166 3.57 19.43 -22.58
N ALA A 167 3.03 19.87 -23.72
CA ALA A 167 2.36 21.17 -23.82
C ALA A 167 1.06 21.19 -23.00
N ASP A 168 0.67 22.35 -22.47
CA ASP A 168 -0.50 22.49 -21.58
C ASP A 168 -1.79 21.88 -22.14
N VAL A 169 -2.04 22.07 -23.46
CA VAL A 169 -3.21 21.48 -24.13
C VAL A 169 -3.21 19.95 -24.12
N VAL A 170 -2.02 19.34 -24.25
CA VAL A 170 -1.85 17.89 -24.20
C VAL A 170 -2.00 17.39 -22.76
N ALA A 171 -1.44 18.13 -21.80
CA ALA A 171 -1.54 17.80 -20.38
C ALA A 171 -2.99 17.84 -19.87
N GLU A 172 -3.79 18.81 -20.32
CA GLU A 172 -5.22 18.90 -19.98
C GLU A 172 -6.04 17.78 -20.63
N ALA A 173 -5.74 17.42 -21.88
CA ALA A 173 -6.35 16.26 -22.54
C ALA A 173 -6.01 14.96 -21.79
N ALA A 174 -4.76 14.81 -21.34
CA ALA A 174 -4.33 13.65 -20.56
C ALA A 174 -5.11 13.50 -19.25
N ALA A 175 -5.36 14.60 -18.53
CA ALA A 175 -6.17 14.59 -17.32
C ALA A 175 -7.57 14.00 -17.57
N SER A 176 -8.21 14.37 -18.68
CA SER A 176 -9.54 13.85 -19.04
C SER A 176 -9.52 12.34 -19.31
N VAL A 177 -8.51 11.83 -20.02
CA VAL A 177 -8.35 10.40 -20.31
C VAL A 177 -8.13 9.59 -19.03
N VAL A 178 -7.21 10.05 -18.18
CA VAL A 178 -6.87 9.39 -16.90
C VAL A 178 -8.09 9.32 -15.98
N ILE A 179 -8.76 10.46 -15.77
CA ILE A 179 -9.95 10.55 -14.93
C ILE A 179 -11.04 9.61 -15.43
N ALA A 180 -11.31 9.60 -16.74
CA ALA A 180 -12.34 8.73 -17.31
C ALA A 180 -12.05 7.25 -17.06
N PHE A 181 -10.77 6.83 -17.19
CA PHE A 181 -10.38 5.45 -16.93
C PHE A 181 -10.48 5.06 -15.45
N GLU A 182 -9.98 5.90 -14.54
CA GLU A 182 -9.97 5.59 -13.11
C GLU A 182 -11.38 5.58 -12.51
N ARG A 183 -12.24 6.53 -12.91
CA ARG A 183 -13.64 6.54 -12.50
C ARG A 183 -14.40 5.32 -13.03
N ALA A 184 -14.19 4.95 -14.29
CA ALA A 184 -14.81 3.77 -14.86
C ALA A 184 -14.40 2.50 -14.10
N SER A 185 -13.13 2.41 -13.69
CA SER A 185 -12.61 1.29 -12.92
C SER A 185 -13.16 1.25 -11.49
N ALA A 186 -13.33 2.41 -10.84
CA ALA A 186 -13.82 2.50 -9.46
C ALA A 186 -15.28 2.02 -9.31
N GLY A 187 -16.07 2.11 -10.38
CA GLY A 187 -17.45 1.63 -10.41
C GLY A 187 -17.60 0.11 -10.58
N VAL A 188 -16.51 -0.64 -10.76
CA VAL A 188 -16.55 -2.08 -11.07
C VAL A 188 -16.56 -2.94 -9.82
N GLU A 189 -16.01 -2.44 -8.71
CA GLU A 189 -15.89 -3.20 -7.47
C GLU A 189 -17.27 -3.50 -6.87
N PRO A 190 -17.54 -4.74 -6.44
CA PRO A 190 -18.72 -5.02 -5.63
C PRO A 190 -18.67 -4.19 -4.34
N SER A 191 -19.82 -3.78 -3.82
CA SER A 191 -19.86 -3.16 -2.49
C SER A 191 -19.17 -4.06 -1.45
N LYS A 192 -18.59 -3.48 -0.39
CA LYS A 192 -17.97 -4.25 0.71
C LYS A 192 -18.85 -5.40 1.23
N ARG A 193 -20.18 -5.21 1.23
CA ARG A 193 -21.18 -6.25 1.55
C ARG A 193 -21.17 -7.43 0.56
N ARG A 194 -21.06 -7.18 -0.75
CA ARG A 194 -21.00 -8.24 -1.77
C ARG A 194 -19.64 -8.95 -1.84
N LEU A 195 -18.55 -8.29 -1.44
CA LEU A 195 -17.26 -8.97 -1.23
C LEU A 195 -17.31 -9.93 -0.03
N GLN A 196 -18.12 -9.63 0.99
CA GLN A 196 -18.37 -10.53 2.12
C GLN A 196 -19.27 -11.73 1.76
N GLU A 197 -20.07 -11.63 0.69
CA GLU A 197 -20.98 -12.68 0.20
C GLU A 197 -20.28 -13.77 -0.64
N ALA A 198 -18.97 -13.98 -0.45
CA ALA A 198 -18.13 -14.95 -1.15
C ALA A 198 -18.09 -14.75 -2.67
N VAL A 199 -17.40 -13.70 -3.12
CA VAL A 199 -16.80 -13.74 -4.47
C VAL A 199 -15.70 -14.79 -4.42
N THR A 200 -16.01 -16.02 -4.84
CA THR A 200 -15.03 -17.10 -4.88
C THR A 200 -13.96 -16.75 -5.92
N PRO A 201 -12.68 -16.59 -5.51
CA PRO A 201 -11.59 -16.41 -6.46
C PRO A 201 -11.57 -17.58 -7.45
N ARG A 202 -11.32 -17.29 -8.73
CA ARG A 202 -11.17 -18.36 -9.73
C ARG A 202 -9.72 -18.84 -9.75
N ARG A 203 -9.50 -20.11 -9.41
CA ARG A 203 -8.20 -20.76 -9.60
C ARG A 203 -8.04 -21.21 -11.03
N LEU A 204 -7.02 -20.71 -11.72
CA LEU A 204 -6.74 -21.01 -13.12
C LEU A 204 -5.27 -21.40 -13.32
N PRO A 205 -4.95 -22.33 -14.23
CA PRO A 205 -3.61 -22.41 -14.82
C PRO A 205 -3.25 -21.09 -15.52
N LEU A 206 -1.95 -20.75 -15.60
CA LEU A 206 -1.52 -19.52 -16.28
C LEU A 206 -1.97 -19.45 -17.74
N SER A 207 -1.98 -20.59 -18.45
CA SER A 207 -2.45 -20.66 -19.84
C SER A 207 -3.92 -20.32 -19.98
N THR A 208 -4.78 -20.83 -19.09
CA THR A 208 -6.21 -20.50 -19.07
C THR A 208 -6.45 -19.04 -18.69
N ALA A 209 -5.69 -18.50 -17.75
CA ALA A 209 -5.75 -17.09 -17.37
C ALA A 209 -5.35 -16.18 -18.55
N ASN A 210 -4.27 -16.52 -19.27
CA ASN A 210 -3.84 -15.82 -20.47
C ASN A 210 -4.86 -15.94 -21.62
N ALA A 211 -5.48 -17.10 -21.81
CA ALA A 211 -6.52 -17.27 -22.83
C ALA A 211 -7.79 -16.44 -22.51
N SER A 212 -8.14 -16.31 -21.21
CA SER A 212 -9.32 -15.56 -20.76
C SER A 212 -9.10 -14.05 -20.79
N TYR A 213 -7.90 -13.61 -20.38
CA TYR A 213 -7.55 -12.20 -20.18
C TYR A 213 -6.18 -11.87 -20.78
N PRO A 214 -5.98 -12.02 -22.10
CA PRO A 214 -4.65 -11.90 -22.71
C PRO A 214 -4.05 -10.50 -22.54
N LEU A 215 -4.86 -9.43 -22.56
CA LEU A 215 -4.36 -8.07 -22.39
C LEU A 215 -4.22 -7.70 -20.91
N GLY A 216 -5.28 -7.94 -20.13
CA GLY A 216 -5.37 -7.50 -18.75
C GLY A 216 -4.52 -8.30 -17.78
N LEU A 217 -4.22 -9.57 -18.07
CA LEU A 217 -3.49 -10.45 -17.16
C LEU A 217 -2.36 -11.22 -17.85
N GLY A 218 -2.58 -11.72 -19.07
CA GLY A 218 -1.60 -12.46 -19.85
C GLY A 218 -0.31 -11.67 -20.11
N LEU A 219 -0.42 -10.46 -20.67
CA LEU A 219 0.73 -9.59 -20.92
C LEU A 219 1.45 -9.16 -19.64
N PRO A 220 0.77 -8.75 -18.54
CA PRO A 220 1.43 -8.56 -17.25
C PRO A 220 2.23 -9.79 -16.79
N LEU A 221 1.64 -10.98 -16.80
CA LEU A 221 2.34 -12.21 -16.39
C LEU A 221 3.60 -12.46 -17.23
N GLN A 222 3.52 -12.28 -18.54
CA GLN A 222 4.67 -12.40 -19.45
C GLN A 222 5.74 -11.33 -19.18
N GLY A 223 5.33 -10.09 -18.88
CA GLY A 223 6.26 -9.00 -18.53
C GLY A 223 7.00 -9.23 -17.21
N PHE A 224 6.41 -9.99 -16.29
CA PHE A 224 7.08 -10.53 -15.09
C PHE A 224 7.90 -11.81 -15.37
N GLY A 225 8.05 -12.22 -16.63
CA GLY A 225 8.85 -13.36 -17.05
C GLY A 225 8.18 -14.73 -16.89
N LEU A 226 6.87 -14.78 -16.64
CA LEU A 226 6.15 -16.05 -16.54
C LEU A 226 5.79 -16.58 -17.93
N ASP A 227 6.13 -17.85 -18.19
CA ASP A 227 5.65 -18.54 -19.38
C ASP A 227 4.18 -18.93 -19.19
N VAL A 228 3.32 -18.35 -20.04
CA VAL A 228 1.87 -18.57 -20.00
C VAL A 228 1.39 -19.55 -21.08
N ARG A 229 2.30 -20.22 -21.79
CA ARG A 229 1.94 -21.25 -22.76
C ARG A 229 1.52 -22.53 -22.04
N GLU A 230 0.61 -23.27 -22.68
CA GLU A 230 0.11 -24.53 -22.14
C GLU A 230 1.27 -25.53 -21.96
N GLY A 231 1.32 -26.18 -20.79
CA GLY A 231 2.35 -27.16 -20.45
C GLY A 231 3.72 -26.58 -20.06
N CYS A 232 3.97 -25.29 -20.26
CA CYS A 232 5.27 -24.66 -19.95
C CYS A 232 5.40 -24.21 -18.48
N ASN A 233 4.28 -24.00 -17.77
CA ASN A 233 4.28 -23.57 -16.37
C ASN A 233 3.12 -24.22 -15.59
N THR A 234 3.43 -24.81 -14.44
CA THR A 234 2.45 -25.48 -13.55
C THR A 234 1.90 -24.56 -12.47
N THR A 235 2.32 -23.29 -12.44
CA THR A 235 1.81 -22.28 -11.52
C THR A 235 0.31 -22.08 -11.71
N THR A 236 -0.41 -21.99 -10.60
CA THR A 236 -1.82 -21.59 -10.58
C THR A 236 -1.96 -20.18 -10.07
N ILE A 237 -2.93 -19.46 -10.62
CA ILE A 237 -3.27 -18.09 -10.22
C ILE A 237 -4.69 -18.03 -9.68
N LEU A 238 -4.88 -17.32 -8.59
CA LEU A 238 -6.18 -16.97 -8.03
C LEU A 238 -6.60 -15.59 -8.56
N VAL A 239 -7.63 -15.56 -9.40
CA VAL A 239 -8.25 -14.33 -9.89
C VAL A 239 -9.31 -13.91 -8.88
N ASN A 240 -8.98 -12.91 -8.04
CA ASN A 240 -9.77 -12.58 -6.85
C ASN A 240 -11.14 -11.96 -7.20
N VAL A 241 -11.20 -11.07 -8.21
CA VAL A 241 -12.44 -10.40 -8.64
C VAL A 241 -12.61 -10.56 -10.16
N PRO A 242 -13.07 -11.73 -10.66
CA PRO A 242 -13.13 -12.01 -12.11
C PRO A 242 -13.82 -10.94 -12.94
N ARG A 243 -14.90 -10.33 -12.41
CA ARG A 243 -15.64 -9.24 -13.07
C ARG A 243 -14.77 -8.01 -13.37
N TYR A 244 -13.79 -7.71 -12.52
CA TYR A 244 -12.83 -6.64 -12.80
C TYR A 244 -11.99 -6.96 -14.02
N PHE A 245 -11.50 -8.20 -14.13
CA PHE A 245 -10.71 -8.63 -15.28
C PHE A 245 -11.55 -8.68 -16.56
N ASP A 246 -12.83 -9.07 -16.48
CA ASP A 246 -13.76 -8.98 -17.62
C ASP A 246 -13.92 -7.53 -18.10
N PHE A 247 -14.09 -6.58 -17.17
CA PHE A 247 -14.16 -5.16 -17.47
C PHE A 247 -12.86 -4.63 -18.09
N LEU A 248 -11.72 -4.94 -17.45
CA LEU A 248 -10.40 -4.46 -17.86
C LEU A 248 -10.07 -4.97 -19.26
N GLU A 249 -10.26 -6.25 -19.53
CA GLU A 249 -10.01 -6.87 -20.83
C GLU A 249 -10.86 -6.21 -21.92
N LYS A 250 -12.16 -6.01 -21.67
CA LYS A 250 -13.06 -5.30 -22.60
C LYS A 250 -12.59 -3.86 -22.83
N LYS A 251 -12.22 -3.15 -21.77
CA LYS A 251 -11.80 -1.74 -21.83
C LYS A 251 -10.48 -1.59 -22.60
N LEU A 252 -9.50 -2.46 -22.37
CA LEU A 252 -8.21 -2.46 -23.07
C LEU A 252 -8.36 -2.76 -24.56
N ARG A 253 -9.28 -3.65 -24.96
CA ARG A 253 -9.52 -3.98 -26.38
C ARG A 253 -10.09 -2.82 -27.18
N SER A 254 -10.93 -2.00 -26.56
CA SER A 254 -11.62 -0.90 -27.24
C SER A 254 -10.91 0.45 -27.11
N MET A 255 -9.86 0.54 -26.28
CA MET A 255 -9.20 1.80 -25.95
C MET A 255 -8.22 2.19 -27.07
N PRO A 256 -8.26 3.44 -27.56
CA PRO A 256 -7.22 3.95 -28.45
C PRO A 256 -5.83 3.77 -27.82
N VAL A 257 -4.84 3.42 -28.64
CA VAL A 257 -3.48 3.17 -28.15
C VAL A 257 -2.89 4.41 -27.45
N ASP A 258 -3.20 5.61 -27.93
CA ASP A 258 -2.70 6.85 -27.32
C ASP A 258 -3.33 7.15 -25.96
N ASP A 259 -4.61 6.81 -25.76
CA ASP A 259 -5.26 6.90 -24.44
C ASP A 259 -4.60 5.92 -23.46
N LEU A 260 -4.32 4.70 -23.92
CA LEU A 260 -3.64 3.69 -23.11
C LEU A 260 -2.22 4.14 -22.71
N LYS A 261 -1.46 4.69 -23.66
CA LYS A 261 -0.12 5.25 -23.40
C LYS A 261 -0.19 6.36 -22.36
N THR A 262 -1.18 7.24 -22.49
CA THR A 262 -1.43 8.33 -21.54
C THR A 262 -1.68 7.80 -20.13
N ILE A 263 -2.50 6.76 -19.98
CA ILE A 263 -2.79 6.16 -18.68
C ILE A 263 -1.55 5.50 -18.08
N ILE A 264 -0.78 4.73 -18.87
CA ILE A 264 0.45 4.08 -18.38
C ILE A 264 1.50 5.12 -17.98
N GLU A 265 1.67 6.16 -18.79
CA GLU A 265 2.56 7.30 -18.50
C GLU A 265 2.15 8.00 -17.20
N TYR A 266 0.85 8.27 -17.02
CA TYR A 266 0.34 8.81 -15.76
C TYR A 266 0.69 7.91 -14.56
N LYS A 267 0.49 6.59 -14.66
CA LYS A 267 0.80 5.67 -13.56
C LYS A 267 2.28 5.70 -13.20
N VAL A 268 3.17 5.80 -14.19
CA VAL A 268 4.62 5.94 -13.97
C VAL A 268 4.95 7.27 -13.32
N LEU A 269 4.42 8.39 -13.83
CA LEU A 269 4.66 9.71 -13.27
C LEU A 269 4.16 9.80 -11.82
N ASN A 270 2.92 9.39 -11.57
CA ASN A 270 2.30 9.44 -10.24
C ASN A 270 3.06 8.59 -9.22
N PHE A 271 3.47 7.37 -9.60
CA PHE A 271 4.24 6.48 -8.72
C PHE A 271 5.59 7.07 -8.31
N ASN A 272 6.25 7.79 -9.21
CA ASN A 272 7.58 8.35 -8.98
C ASN A 272 7.55 9.80 -8.46
N ALA A 273 6.42 10.50 -8.48
CA ALA A 273 6.36 11.95 -8.28
C ALA A 273 7.02 12.44 -6.97
N LEU A 274 6.84 11.72 -5.86
CA LEU A 274 7.48 12.05 -4.57
C LEU A 274 9.02 11.90 -4.57
N PHE A 275 9.59 11.20 -5.54
CA PHE A 275 11.02 10.82 -5.60
C PHE A 275 11.76 11.44 -6.79
N LEU A 276 11.09 12.29 -7.57
CA LEU A 276 11.70 13.11 -8.61
C LEU A 276 12.11 14.48 -8.02
N SER A 277 12.28 15.49 -8.87
CA SER A 277 12.56 16.86 -8.47
C SER A 277 11.44 17.49 -7.62
N THR A 278 11.80 18.54 -6.89
CA THR A 278 10.94 19.33 -6.00
C THR A 278 9.62 19.74 -6.64
N PRO A 279 9.54 20.17 -7.92
CA PRO A 279 8.27 20.48 -8.57
C PRO A 279 7.29 19.30 -8.65
N PHE A 280 7.78 18.07 -8.88
CA PHE A 280 6.94 16.87 -8.90
C PHE A 280 6.46 16.50 -7.51
N ALA A 281 7.38 16.48 -6.53
CA ALA A 281 7.04 16.17 -5.14
C ALA A 281 6.02 17.17 -4.59
N LYS A 282 6.18 18.47 -4.93
CA LYS A 282 5.23 19.52 -4.59
C LYS A 282 3.85 19.28 -5.23
N ALA A 283 3.79 19.00 -6.54
CA ALA A 283 2.51 18.74 -7.21
C ALA A 283 1.77 17.55 -6.56
N HIS A 284 2.51 16.49 -6.21
CA HIS A 284 1.95 15.34 -5.51
C HIS A 284 1.43 15.71 -4.12
N SER A 285 2.21 16.41 -3.29
CA SER A 285 1.77 16.81 -1.94
C SER A 285 0.62 17.83 -1.99
N ASP A 286 0.62 18.78 -2.93
CA ASP A 286 -0.48 19.73 -3.12
C ASP A 286 -1.82 19.01 -3.36
N PHE A 287 -1.81 17.84 -4.01
CA PHE A 287 -3.01 17.03 -4.15
C PHE A 287 -3.22 16.05 -3.00
N TYR A 288 -2.31 15.10 -2.80
CA TYR A 288 -2.53 14.00 -1.85
C TYR A 288 -2.48 14.44 -0.39
N ASP A 289 -1.57 15.34 -0.04
CA ASP A 289 -1.45 15.81 1.35
C ASP A 289 -2.48 16.90 1.63
N MET A 290 -2.59 17.91 0.78
CA MET A 290 -3.43 19.08 1.07
C MET A 290 -4.90 18.87 0.71
N VAL A 291 -5.23 18.14 -0.36
CA VAL A 291 -6.64 17.91 -0.77
C VAL A 291 -7.18 16.62 -0.18
N ILE A 292 -6.49 15.49 -0.40
CA ILE A 292 -7.02 14.18 -0.02
C ILE A 292 -6.91 13.95 1.50
N LYS A 293 -5.73 14.20 2.08
CA LYS A 293 -5.53 14.09 3.53
C LYS A 293 -5.93 15.35 4.30
N ASN A 294 -6.20 16.46 3.60
CA ASN A 294 -6.54 17.74 4.20
C ASN A 294 -5.50 18.20 5.23
N LEU A 295 -4.21 17.98 4.98
CA LEU A 295 -3.15 18.44 5.90
C LEU A 295 -3.02 19.96 5.85
N LYS A 296 -2.59 20.58 6.96
CA LYS A 296 -2.30 22.02 6.99
C LYS A 296 -0.96 22.37 6.34
N GLU A 297 -0.05 21.40 6.31
CA GLU A 297 1.29 21.50 5.74
C GLU A 297 1.61 20.18 5.03
N PRO A 298 2.39 20.21 3.94
CA PRO A 298 2.80 19.00 3.24
C PRO A 298 3.70 18.13 4.12
N THR A 299 3.71 16.82 3.85
CA THR A 299 4.61 15.89 4.55
C THR A 299 6.05 16.30 4.33
N SER A 300 6.84 16.41 5.40
CA SER A 300 8.25 16.83 5.30
C SER A 300 9.08 15.81 4.52
N ARG A 301 10.17 16.28 3.88
CA ARG A 301 11.09 15.40 3.14
C ARG A 301 11.64 14.27 4.00
N ALA A 302 12.00 14.58 5.25
CA ALA A 302 12.49 13.59 6.21
C ALA A 302 11.47 12.47 6.47
N MET A 303 10.18 12.80 6.57
CA MET A 303 9.12 11.80 6.74
C MET A 303 8.90 10.97 5.47
N ILE A 304 8.94 11.59 4.29
CA ILE A 304 8.88 10.88 2.99
C ILE A 304 10.03 9.87 2.89
N CYS A 305 11.26 10.30 3.17
CA CYS A 305 12.46 9.45 3.10
C CYS A 305 12.48 8.35 4.16
N ARG A 306 12.01 8.63 5.38
CA ARG A 306 11.81 7.59 6.40
C ARG A 306 10.82 6.53 5.93
N GLY A 307 9.71 6.95 5.31
CA GLY A 307 8.75 6.04 4.69
C GLY A 307 9.41 5.12 3.67
N GLN A 308 10.28 5.67 2.81
CA GLN A 308 11.03 4.87 1.82
C GLN A 308 12.00 3.88 2.44
N VAL A 309 12.73 4.30 3.49
CA VAL A 309 13.58 3.37 4.25
C VAL A 309 12.73 2.22 4.79
N GLN A 310 11.58 2.53 5.39
CA GLN A 310 10.70 1.52 5.98
C GLN A 310 10.13 0.55 4.94
N THR A 311 9.74 1.03 3.75
CA THR A 311 9.16 0.18 2.70
C THR A 311 10.20 -0.64 1.95
N SER A 312 11.39 -0.09 1.72
CA SER A 312 12.40 -0.70 0.84
C SER A 312 13.46 -1.51 1.61
N ILE A 313 13.86 -1.05 2.79
CA ILE A 313 14.89 -1.66 3.63
C ILE A 313 14.47 -1.73 5.11
N GLY A 314 13.17 -1.90 5.36
CA GLY A 314 12.58 -1.89 6.71
C GLY A 314 13.11 -2.98 7.63
N GLU A 315 13.48 -4.15 7.10
CA GLU A 315 14.12 -5.21 7.90
C GLU A 315 15.50 -4.78 8.41
N LEU A 316 16.29 -4.08 7.58
CA LEU A 316 17.59 -3.54 7.98
C LEU A 316 17.42 -2.49 9.07
N LEU A 317 16.52 -1.51 8.87
CA LEU A 317 16.17 -0.52 9.89
C LEU A 317 15.71 -1.20 11.19
N GLY A 318 14.82 -2.17 11.08
CA GLY A 318 14.29 -2.93 12.21
C GLY A 318 15.37 -3.67 12.99
N SER A 319 16.38 -4.23 12.32
CA SER A 319 17.50 -4.91 12.97
C SER A 319 18.33 -3.97 13.86
N TYR A 320 18.54 -2.72 13.42
CA TYR A 320 19.23 -1.70 14.21
C TYR A 320 18.33 -1.16 15.33
N TYR A 321 17.05 -0.91 15.02
CA TYR A 321 16.08 -0.45 15.99
C TYR A 321 15.93 -1.41 17.17
N LEU A 322 15.84 -2.72 16.91
CA LEU A 322 15.72 -3.73 17.96
C LEU A 322 16.96 -3.79 18.86
N LYS A 323 18.17 -3.53 18.35
CA LYS A 323 19.38 -3.45 19.19
C LYS A 323 19.31 -2.30 20.20
N GLU A 324 18.58 -1.24 19.89
CA GLU A 324 18.42 -0.07 20.77
C GLU A 324 17.34 -0.28 21.83
N VAL A 325 16.25 -0.99 21.50
CA VAL A 325 15.04 -1.00 22.36
C VAL A 325 14.60 -2.37 22.85
N TRP A 326 15.07 -3.47 22.24
CA TRP A 326 14.59 -4.82 22.52
C TRP A 326 15.59 -5.61 23.37
N THR A 327 15.43 -5.56 24.69
CA THR A 327 16.30 -6.26 25.64
C THR A 327 15.80 -7.68 25.94
N ALA A 328 16.67 -8.52 26.52
CA ALA A 328 16.28 -9.86 26.96
C ALA A 328 15.16 -9.83 28.03
N ASP A 329 15.18 -8.83 28.91
CA ASP A 329 14.14 -8.64 29.93
C ASP A 329 12.79 -8.28 29.32
N ILE A 330 12.78 -7.35 28.34
CA ILE A 330 11.56 -7.00 27.60
C ILE A 330 11.01 -8.21 26.84
N ALA A 331 11.89 -9.00 26.21
CA ALA A 331 11.50 -10.22 25.51
C ALA A 331 10.86 -11.24 26.46
N ALA A 332 11.46 -11.48 27.63
CA ALA A 332 10.93 -12.39 28.64
C ALA A 332 9.58 -11.92 29.20
N HIS A 333 9.43 -10.62 29.47
CA HIS A 333 8.17 -10.04 29.93
C HIS A 333 7.06 -10.16 28.88
N ALA A 334 7.36 -9.83 27.61
CA ALA A 334 6.40 -9.95 26.51
C ALA A 334 5.96 -11.40 26.28
N ASP A 335 6.90 -12.35 26.35
CA ASP A 335 6.59 -13.79 26.23
C ASP A 335 5.69 -14.27 27.39
N SER A 336 6.04 -13.90 28.63
CA SER A 336 5.23 -14.21 29.80
C SER A 336 3.80 -13.68 29.68
N LEU A 337 3.62 -12.45 29.16
CA LEU A 337 2.30 -11.87 28.94
C LEU A 337 1.49 -12.68 27.92
N VAL A 338 2.09 -13.04 26.78
CA VAL A 338 1.39 -13.83 25.76
C VAL A 338 1.01 -15.20 26.29
N LEU A 339 1.88 -15.87 27.05
CA LEU A 339 1.57 -17.16 27.66
C LEU A 339 0.40 -17.05 28.65
N LYS A 340 0.36 -16.00 29.48
CA LYS A 340 -0.78 -15.73 30.39
C LYS A 340 -2.07 -15.47 29.62
N LEU A 341 -2.03 -14.70 28.53
CA LEU A 341 -3.19 -14.45 27.68
C LEU A 341 -3.70 -15.74 27.00
N LYS A 342 -2.80 -16.60 26.50
CA LYS A 342 -3.15 -17.93 25.96
C LYS A 342 -3.83 -18.79 27.02
N GLY A 343 -3.32 -18.77 28.26
CA GLY A 343 -3.93 -19.47 29.40
C GLY A 343 -5.33 -18.96 29.71
N ALA A 344 -5.50 -17.64 29.85
CA ALA A 344 -6.80 -17.03 30.12
C ALA A 344 -7.82 -17.31 29.00
N PHE A 345 -7.40 -17.23 27.73
CA PHE A 345 -8.25 -17.55 26.59
C PHE A 345 -8.67 -19.02 26.59
N LYS A 346 -7.75 -19.94 26.94
CA LYS A 346 -8.10 -21.35 27.14
C LYS A 346 -9.17 -21.53 28.22
N THR A 347 -9.01 -20.90 29.38
CA THR A 347 -10.01 -20.99 30.45
C THR A 347 -11.37 -20.49 29.99
N GLY A 348 -11.42 -19.37 29.25
CA GLY A 348 -12.66 -18.85 28.66
C GLY A 348 -13.28 -19.80 27.63
N LEU A 349 -12.46 -20.45 26.79
CA LEU A 349 -12.92 -21.48 25.86
C LEU A 349 -13.47 -22.70 26.60
N ASP A 350 -12.88 -23.11 27.72
CA ASP A 350 -13.33 -24.28 28.48
C ASP A 350 -14.69 -24.00 29.17
N SER A 351 -14.96 -22.76 29.59
CA SER A 351 -16.19 -22.37 30.29
C SER A 351 -17.30 -21.77 29.42
N ALA A 352 -17.06 -21.55 28.12
CA ALA A 352 -18.02 -20.89 27.23
C ALA A 352 -19.28 -21.75 27.01
N GLY A 353 -20.41 -21.40 27.61
CA GLY A 353 -21.66 -22.18 27.52
C GLY A 353 -22.37 -22.14 26.16
N TRP A 354 -21.96 -21.24 25.25
CA TRP A 354 -22.55 -21.09 23.92
C TRP A 354 -21.87 -21.94 22.84
N LEU A 355 -20.75 -22.60 23.18
CA LEU A 355 -20.04 -23.51 22.28
C LEU A 355 -20.50 -24.95 22.50
N ASP A 356 -20.85 -25.65 21.43
CA ASP A 356 -20.94 -27.10 21.46
C ASP A 356 -19.54 -27.75 21.62
N ASP A 357 -19.52 -29.04 21.97
CA ASP A 357 -18.29 -29.77 22.25
C ASP A 357 -17.36 -29.86 21.03
N THR A 358 -17.92 -29.94 19.82
CA THR A 358 -17.14 -30.04 18.58
C THR A 358 -16.44 -28.72 18.29
N ALA A 359 -17.16 -27.61 18.37
CA ALA A 359 -16.63 -26.27 18.21
C ALA A 359 -15.56 -25.96 19.28
N ARG A 360 -15.79 -26.37 20.53
CA ARG A 360 -14.82 -26.21 21.63
C ARG A 360 -13.53 -27.00 21.39
N ALA A 361 -13.64 -28.26 20.96
CA ALA A 361 -12.48 -29.09 20.65
C ALA A 361 -11.66 -28.50 19.47
N ASN A 362 -12.34 -28.01 18.44
CA ASN A 362 -11.71 -27.35 17.29
C ASN A 362 -11.01 -26.03 17.70
N ALA A 363 -11.68 -25.19 18.50
CA ALA A 363 -11.10 -23.95 19.00
C ALA A 363 -9.86 -24.19 19.88
N THR A 364 -9.92 -25.21 20.75
CA THR A 364 -8.79 -25.63 21.59
C THR A 364 -7.62 -26.13 20.75
N THR A 365 -7.88 -26.93 19.72
CA THR A 365 -6.87 -27.39 18.77
C THR A 365 -6.25 -26.23 17.98
N LYS A 366 -7.04 -25.22 17.62
CA LYS A 366 -6.52 -24.02 16.97
C LYS A 366 -5.62 -23.22 17.91
N LEU A 367 -6.02 -23.06 19.17
CA LEU A 367 -5.23 -22.35 20.19
C LEU A 367 -3.88 -23.04 20.45
N SER A 368 -3.84 -24.38 20.45
CA SER A 368 -2.59 -25.13 20.67
C SER A 368 -1.58 -24.94 19.53
N LYS A 369 -2.05 -24.59 18.32
CA LYS A 369 -1.23 -24.30 17.14
C LYS A 369 -0.85 -22.82 17.00
N LEU A 370 -1.31 -21.94 17.90
CA LEU A 370 -1.00 -20.52 17.85
C LEU A 370 0.50 -20.28 18.07
N THR A 371 1.16 -19.75 17.05
CA THR A 371 2.53 -19.24 17.10
C THR A 371 2.50 -17.74 17.39
N HIS A 372 3.29 -17.25 18.35
CA HIS A 372 3.44 -15.82 18.62
C HIS A 372 4.84 -15.33 18.24
N LEU A 373 4.89 -14.20 17.55
CA LEU A 373 6.13 -13.54 17.12
C LEU A 373 6.27 -12.24 17.93
N LEU A 374 7.41 -12.04 18.58
CA LEU A 374 7.67 -10.90 19.46
C LEU A 374 8.94 -10.17 19.03
N GLY A 375 8.89 -8.83 19.00
CA GLY A 375 10.00 -7.99 18.55
C GLY A 375 10.20 -8.10 17.04
N GLY A 376 11.27 -8.77 16.62
CA GLY A 376 11.60 -8.96 15.20
C GLY A 376 12.04 -10.39 14.85
N PRO A 377 12.42 -10.63 13.59
CA PRO A 377 12.86 -11.94 13.15
C PRO A 377 14.10 -12.38 13.93
N LYS A 378 14.15 -13.66 14.35
CA LYS A 378 15.34 -14.24 15.02
C LYS A 378 16.61 -14.13 14.15
N ASN A 379 16.42 -14.27 12.83
CA ASN A 379 17.45 -14.12 11.80
C ASN A 379 16.94 -13.14 10.73
N PRO A 380 17.14 -11.82 10.87
CA PRO A 380 16.79 -10.86 9.82
C PRO A 380 17.59 -11.18 8.55
N LYS A 381 16.94 -11.16 7.39
CA LYS A 381 17.64 -11.29 6.10
C LYS A 381 18.20 -9.90 5.76
N THR A 382 19.47 -9.68 6.09
CA THR A 382 20.19 -8.42 5.84
C THR A 382 20.86 -8.35 4.49
#